data_AF-A0A9W6X704-F1
#
_entry.id   AF-A0A9W6X704-F1
#
_cell.length_a   1.000
_cell.length_b   1.000
_cell.length_c   1.000
_cell.angle_alpha   90.00
_cell.angle_beta   90.00
_cell.angle_gamma   90.00
#
_symmetry.space_group_name_H-M   'P 1'
#
loop_
_entity.id
_entity.type
_entity.pdbx_description
1 polymer ?
#
loop_
_entity_poly.entity_id
_entity_poly.type
_entity_poly.pdbx_seq_one_letter_code
_entity_poly.pdbx_strand_id
1 'polypeptide(L)' 'MSSNPQHVVDTEDAAELNLGDDFRNETCLSNAEVAVILEKQKSDYETQEKQLTKCVRVLISFASVHSRGLLELFS' A
#
# COMPACT_ATOMS: atom_id res chain seq x y z
N MET A 1 -30.28 -10.09 -31.70
CA MET A 1 -29.35 -8.97 -31.45
C MET A 1 -29.53 -8.58 -29.99
N SER A 2 -28.72 -9.12 -29.08
CA SER A 2 -28.62 -8.59 -27.72
C SER A 2 -27.31 -7.83 -27.65
N SER A 3 -27.43 -6.51 -27.68
CA SER A 3 -26.37 -5.59 -27.32
C SER A 3 -25.90 -5.97 -25.92
N ASN A 4 -24.68 -6.50 -25.83
CA ASN A 4 -23.98 -6.64 -24.56
C ASN A 4 -23.91 -5.23 -23.97
N PRO A 5 -24.44 -4.97 -22.76
CA PRO A 5 -24.35 -3.65 -22.18
C PRO A 5 -22.86 -3.33 -22.11
N GLN A 6 -22.49 -2.19 -22.68
CA GLN A 6 -21.11 -1.71 -22.68
C GLN A 6 -20.55 -1.93 -21.29
N HIS A 7 -19.49 -2.73 -21.21
CA HIS A 7 -18.53 -2.69 -20.12
C HIS A 7 -17.99 -1.27 -20.14
N VAL A 8 -18.74 -0.35 -19.52
CA VAL A 8 -18.27 0.98 -19.20
C VAL A 8 -17.02 0.68 -18.41
N VAL A 9 -15.88 1.01 -18.99
CA VAL A 9 -14.60 0.90 -18.32
C VAL A 9 -14.78 1.83 -17.12
N ASP A 10 -15.10 1.27 -15.97
CA ASP A 10 -15.02 1.96 -14.69
C ASP A 10 -13.56 2.41 -14.61
N THR A 11 -13.34 3.64 -15.06
CA THR A 11 -12.00 4.18 -15.22
C THR A 11 -11.65 4.66 -13.84
N GLU A 12 -10.94 3.82 -13.09
CA GLU A 12 -10.45 4.17 -11.76
C GLU A 12 -9.61 5.44 -11.86
N ASP A 13 -9.95 6.44 -11.05
CA ASP A 13 -9.26 7.72 -10.96
C ASP A 13 -9.12 8.11 -9.49
N ALA A 14 -7.88 8.08 -9.00
CA ALA A 14 -7.57 8.42 -7.63
C ALA A 14 -7.77 9.91 -7.30
N ALA A 15 -7.62 10.81 -8.29
CA ALA A 15 -7.84 12.24 -8.10
C ALA A 15 -9.34 12.57 -7.98
N GLU A 16 -10.20 11.81 -8.65
CA GLU A 16 -11.66 11.91 -8.53
C GLU A 16 -12.25 11.05 -7.40
N LEU A 17 -11.40 10.38 -6.61
CA LEU A 17 -11.78 9.41 -5.58
C LEU A 17 -12.59 8.21 -6.11
N ASN A 18 -12.47 7.93 -7.41
CA ASN A 18 -13.04 6.76 -8.04
C ASN A 18 -12.05 5.58 -7.95
N LEU A 19 -11.97 4.92 -6.79
CA LEU A 19 -10.98 3.87 -6.53
C LEU A 19 -11.41 2.45 -6.95
N GLY A 20 -12.58 2.29 -7.57
CA GLY A 20 -13.16 0.97 -7.85
C GLY A 20 -13.89 0.37 -6.63
N ASP A 21 -14.73 -0.63 -6.89
CA ASP A 21 -15.62 -1.22 -5.87
C ASP A 21 -14.85 -1.94 -4.74
N ASP A 22 -13.71 -2.54 -5.07
CA ASP A 22 -12.87 -3.30 -4.13
C ASP A 22 -12.27 -2.41 -3.03
N PHE A 23 -12.15 -1.10 -3.26
CA PHE A 23 -11.47 -0.18 -2.34
C PHE A 23 -12.41 0.81 -1.66
N ARG A 24 -13.73 0.74 -1.91
CA ARG A 24 -14.71 1.71 -1.37
C ARG A 24 -14.80 1.74 0.15
N ASN A 25 -14.59 0.60 0.82
CA ASN A 25 -14.72 0.48 2.27
C ASN A 25 -13.40 0.10 2.96
N GLU A 26 -12.29 0.16 2.22
CA GLU A 26 -10.99 -0.25 2.72
C GLU A 26 -10.33 0.84 3.56
N THR A 27 -9.51 0.42 4.52
CA THR A 27 -8.74 1.36 5.36
C THR A 27 -7.44 1.73 4.66
N CYS A 28 -7.30 3.00 4.29
CA CYS A 28 -6.04 3.52 3.77
C CYS A 28 -4.99 3.60 4.90
N LEU A 29 -3.73 3.30 4.55
CA LEU A 29 -2.59 3.42 5.45
C LEU A 29 -1.60 4.45 4.89
N SER A 30 -1.10 5.32 5.76
CA SER A 30 0.01 6.20 5.44
C SER A 30 1.33 5.44 5.36
N ASN A 31 2.33 6.00 4.67
CA ASN A 31 3.67 5.42 4.60
C ASN A 31 4.30 5.19 5.99
N ALA A 32 3.98 6.04 6.96
CA ALA A 32 4.46 5.89 8.34
C ALA A 32 3.81 4.69 9.04
N GLU A 33 2.48 4.52 8.90
CA GLU A 33 1.78 3.35 9.45
C GLU A 33 2.27 2.05 8.81
N VAL A 34 2.47 2.05 7.49
CA VAL A 34 3.04 0.89 6.77
C VAL A 34 4.45 0.58 7.28
N ALA A 35 5.30 1.58 7.50
CA ALA A 35 6.65 1.37 8.02
C ALA A 35 6.64 0.68 9.40
N VAL A 36 5.79 1.14 10.32
CA VAL A 36 5.65 0.56 11.67
C VAL A 36 5.17 -0.89 11.61
N ILE A 37 4.16 -1.18 10.77
CA ILE A 37 3.63 -2.54 10.62
C ILE A 37 4.68 -3.47 10.04
N LEU A 38 5.40 -3.03 9.01
CA LEU A 38 6.42 -3.83 8.35
C LEU A 38 7.65 -4.07 9.22
N GLU A 39 8.03 -3.12 10.07
CA GLU A 39 9.12 -3.29 11.04
C GLU A 39 8.78 -4.39 12.05
N LYS A 40 7.54 -4.39 12.56
CA LYS A 40 7.05 -5.46 13.44
C LYS A 40 7.07 -6.82 12.75
N GLN A 41 6.53 -6.90 11.53
CA GLN A 41 6.53 -8.15 10.76
C GLN A 41 7.94 -8.66 10.44
N LYS A 42 8.89 -7.75 10.14
CA LYS A 42 10.29 -8.13 9.92
C LYS A 42 10.87 -8.84 11.14
N SER A 43 10.64 -8.31 12.35
CA SER A 43 11.10 -8.94 13.59
C SER A 43 10.49 -10.33 13.80
N ASP A 44 9.21 -10.51 13.49
CA ASP A 44 8.54 -11.81 13.57
C ASP A 44 9.11 -12.84 12.57
N TYR A 45 9.45 -12.41 11.36
CA TYR A 45 10.07 -13.26 10.33
C TYR A 45 11.49 -13.67 10.69
N GLU A 46 12.28 -12.74 11.22
CA GLU A 46 13.63 -13.02 11.72
C GLU A 46 13.60 -14.03 12.87
N THR A 47 12.64 -13.87 13.80
CA THR A 47 12.43 -14.81 14.91
C THR A 47 12.01 -16.21 14.44
N GLN A 48 11.28 -16.30 13.33
CA GLN A 48 10.83 -17.57 12.73
C GLN A 48 11.82 -18.16 11.71
N GLU A 49 13.01 -17.56 11.54
CA GLU A 49 14.01 -17.92 10.51
C GLU A 49 13.44 -18.01 9.08
N LYS A 50 12.35 -17.28 8.81
CA LYS A 50 11.70 -17.25 7.51
C LYS A 50 12.34 -16.21 6.62
N GLN A 51 12.61 -16.57 5.36
CA GLN A 51 13.13 -15.61 4.40
C GLN A 51 12.04 -14.66 3.92
N LEU A 52 12.34 -13.36 3.98
CA LEU A 52 11.50 -12.33 3.37
C LEU A 52 11.58 -12.41 1.84
N THR A 53 10.42 -12.34 1.20
CA THR A 53 10.35 -12.26 -0.26
C THR A 53 11.02 -10.97 -0.76
N LYS A 54 11.39 -10.94 -2.04
CA LYS A 54 11.98 -9.74 -2.65
C LYS A 54 11.04 -8.53 -2.53
N CYS A 55 9.74 -8.73 -2.76
CA CYS A 55 8.74 -7.66 -2.67
C CYS A 55 8.66 -7.06 -1.27
N VAL A 56 8.64 -7.89 -0.22
CA VAL A 56 8.57 -7.41 1.17
C VAL A 56 9.83 -6.61 1.54
N ARG A 57 11.02 -7.07 1.13
CA ARG A 57 12.26 -6.31 1.34
C ARG A 57 12.25 -4.94 0.65
N VAL A 58 11.77 -4.89 -0.59
CA VAL A 58 11.66 -3.61 -1.33
C VAL A 58 10.66 -2.68 -0.63
N LEU A 59 9.52 -3.21 -0.18
CA LEU A 59 8.49 -2.42 0.49
C LEU A 59 8.97 -1.88 1.85
N ILE A 60 9.66 -2.68 2.65
CA ILE A 60 10.29 -2.23 3.92
C ILE A 60 11.24 -1.06 3.65
N SER A 61 12.14 -1.21 2.67
CA SER A 61 13.09 -0.15 2.33
C SER A 61 12.39 1.11 1.83
N PHE A 62 11.39 0.97 0.96
CA PHE A 62 10.60 2.08 0.44
C PHE A 62 9.89 2.83 1.57
N ALA A 63 9.14 2.11 2.42
CA ALA A 63 8.39 2.70 3.52
C ALA A 63 9.31 3.37 4.54
N SER A 64 10.48 2.79 4.83
CA SER A 64 11.48 3.39 5.73
C SER A 64 12.06 4.70 5.21
N VAL A 65 12.30 4.83 3.90
CA VAL A 65 12.78 6.08 3.29
C VAL A 65 11.66 7.13 3.24
N HIS A 66 10.47 6.75 2.80
CA HIS A 66 9.39 7.70 2.51
C HIS A 66 8.49 8.02 3.71
N SER A 67 8.63 7.30 4.83
CA SER A 67 8.01 7.68 6.11
C SER A 67 8.73 8.86 6.79
N ARG A 68 10.02 9.10 6.47
CA ARG A 68 10.87 10.11 7.12
C ARG A 68 10.75 11.52 6.53
N GLY A 69 10.03 11.69 5.41
CA GLY A 69 9.79 13.00 4.80
C GLY A 69 9.00 13.99 5.67
N LEU A 70 8.45 13.54 6.80
CA LEU A 70 7.80 14.39 7.80
C LEU A 70 8.77 15.04 8.78
N LEU A 71 10.01 14.54 8.95
CA LEU A 71 10.97 15.13 9.89
C LEU A 71 11.67 16.38 9.33
N GLU A 72 11.87 16.48 8.01
CA GLU A 72 12.51 17.66 7.39
C GLU A 72 11.59 18.87 7.26
N LEU A 73 10.28 18.71 7.51
CA LEU A 73 9.30 19.80 7.55
C LEU A 73 9.11 20.41 8.95
N PHE A 74 9.71 19.80 9.98
CA PHE A 74 9.66 20.25 11.38
C PHE A 74 11.04 20.51 12.00
N SER A 75 12.10 20.60 11.18
CA SER A 75 13.47 20.86 11.64
C SER A 75 14.07 22.13 11.05
#